data_AF-A0A9E6DI48-F1
#
_entry.id   AF-A0A9E6DI48-F1
#
_cell.length_a   1.000
_cell.length_b   1.000
_cell.length_c   1.000
_cell.angle_alpha   90.00
_cell.angle_beta   90.00
_cell.angle_gamma   90.00
#
_symmetry.space_group_name_H-M   'P 1'
#
loop_
_entity.id
_entity.type
_entity.pdbx_description
1 polymer ?
#
loop_
_entity_poly.entity_id
_entity_poly.type
_entity_poly.pdbx_seq_one_letter_code
_entity_poly.pdbx_strand_id
1 'polypeptide(L)'
;MSKTFFFPLETRNRDLAHQNVALTQLLTYDALTRCRSHRYFVATVGRWLESSDDAPVTLIIADIDHFKSINDSYGHGVGDIYLRAVGRAL
;
A
#
# COMPACT_ATOMS: atom_id res chain seq x y z
N MET A 1 18.75 -30.32 29.31
CA MET A 1 19.41 -28.99 29.38
C MET A 1 19.39 -28.26 28.03
N SER A 2 18.25 -28.16 27.32
CA SER A 2 18.20 -27.57 25.96
C SER A 2 17.03 -26.58 25.71
N LYS A 3 16.02 -26.52 26.60
CA LYS A 3 14.84 -25.65 26.39
C LYS A 3 15.12 -24.14 26.56
N THR A 4 16.13 -23.75 27.35
CA THR A 4 16.39 -22.33 27.67
C THR A 4 17.00 -21.52 26.53
N PHE A 5 17.74 -22.14 25.60
CA PHE A 5 18.34 -21.46 24.44
C PHE A 5 17.43 -21.43 23.20
N PHE A 6 16.41 -22.28 23.14
CA PHE A 6 15.49 -22.39 22.01
C PHE A 6 14.39 -21.31 22.06
N PHE A 7 13.90 -21.00 23.25
CA PHE A 7 12.85 -20.00 23.51
C PHE A 7 13.17 -18.57 23.01
N PRO A 8 14.40 -18.04 23.19
CA PRO A 8 14.77 -16.70 22.73
C PRO A 8 14.82 -16.57 21.20
N LEU A 9 15.18 -17.64 20.48
CA LEU A 9 15.27 -17.63 19.02
C LEU A 9 13.88 -17.64 18.38
N GLU A 10 12.97 -18.46 18.91
CA GLU A 10 11.56 -18.47 18.46
C GLU A 10 10.88 -17.12 18.69
N THR A 11 11.15 -16.49 19.84
CA THR A 11 10.63 -15.16 20.16
C THR A 11 11.12 -14.12 19.16
N ARG A 12 12.42 -14.09 18.87
CA ARG A 12 13.00 -13.17 17.86
C ARG A 12 12.47 -13.43 16.44
N ASN A 13 12.33 -14.70 16.04
CA ASN A 13 11.75 -15.04 14.74
C ASN A 13 10.31 -14.56 14.63
N ARG A 14 9.52 -14.69 15.71
CA ARG A 14 8.15 -14.16 15.76
C ARG A 14 8.14 -12.63 15.65
N ASP A 15 9.01 -11.93 16.37
CA ASP A 15 9.10 -10.47 16.31
C ASP A 15 9.53 -9.97 14.91
N LEU A 16 10.53 -10.61 14.30
CA LEU A 16 10.94 -10.34 12.92
C LEU A 16 9.80 -10.59 11.93
N ALA A 17 9.04 -11.67 12.10
CA ALA A 17 7.88 -11.95 11.26
C ALA A 17 6.80 -10.86 11.40
N HIS A 18 6.51 -10.41 12.63
CA HIS A 18 5.57 -9.31 12.85
C HIS A 18 6.04 -7.99 12.22
N GLN A 19 7.33 -7.66 12.36
CA GLN A 19 7.92 -6.49 11.71
C GLN A 19 7.83 -6.59 10.18
N ASN A 20 8.13 -7.76 9.61
CA ASN A 20 8.00 -7.99 8.17
C ASN A 20 6.56 -7.84 7.68
N VAL A 21 5.56 -8.32 8.45
CA VAL A 21 4.15 -8.12 8.12
C VAL A 21 3.81 -6.62 8.12
N ALA A 22 4.20 -5.88 9.16
CA ALA A 22 3.94 -4.45 9.25
C ALA A 22 4.62 -3.67 8.11
N LEU A 23 5.88 -3.97 7.81
CA LEU A 23 6.60 -3.40 6.67
C LEU A 23 5.90 -3.73 5.36
N THR A 24 5.48 -4.99 5.18
CA THR A 24 4.75 -5.40 3.97
C THR A 24 3.47 -4.59 3.81
N GLN A 25 2.70 -4.39 4.88
CA GLN A 25 1.49 -3.56 4.85
C GLN A 25 1.79 -2.12 4.42
N LEU A 26 2.84 -1.50 4.97
CA LEU A 26 3.28 -0.14 4.62
C LEU A 26 3.75 -0.03 3.16
N LEU A 27 4.42 -1.06 2.64
CA LEU A 27 4.82 -1.10 1.25
C LEU A 27 3.64 -1.32 0.31
N THR A 28 2.61 -2.00 0.80
CA THR A 28 1.49 -2.48 -0.01
C THR A 28 0.40 -1.43 -0.20
N TYR A 29 0.10 -0.65 0.83
CA TYR A 29 -1.04 0.25 0.84
C TYR A 29 -0.61 1.69 1.12
N ASP A 30 -1.26 2.63 0.44
CA ASP A 30 -1.20 4.03 0.80
C ASP A 30 -1.87 4.28 2.16
N ALA A 31 -1.25 5.09 3.00
CA ALA A 31 -1.67 5.28 4.39
C ALA A 31 -2.99 6.07 4.51
N LEU A 32 -3.23 6.99 3.58
CA LEU A 32 -4.39 7.88 3.61
C LEU A 32 -5.61 7.21 2.97
N THR A 33 -5.45 6.70 1.76
CA THR A 33 -6.55 6.20 0.91
C THR A 33 -6.80 4.70 1.06
N ARG A 34 -5.82 3.94 1.56
CA ARG A 34 -5.80 2.46 1.59
C ARG A 34 -5.83 1.79 0.22
N CYS A 35 -5.71 2.54 -0.87
CA CYS A 35 -5.42 1.97 -2.19
C CYS A 35 -4.04 1.30 -2.18
N ARG A 36 -3.76 0.47 -3.19
CA ARG A 36 -2.40 -0.07 -3.38
C ARG A 36 -1.43 1.08 -3.60
N SER A 37 -0.31 1.05 -2.90
CA SER A 37 0.70 2.11 -2.99
C SER A 37 1.29 2.16 -4.40
N HIS A 38 1.83 3.31 -4.79
CA HIS A 38 2.58 3.44 -6.04
C HIS A 38 3.72 2.42 -6.14
N ARG A 39 4.42 2.17 -5.04
CA ARG A 39 5.51 1.18 -5.00
C ARG A 39 5.01 -0.24 -5.25
N TYR A 40 3.86 -0.62 -4.67
CA TYR A 40 3.24 -1.92 -4.93
C TYR A 40 2.81 -2.03 -6.40
N PHE A 41 2.20 -0.98 -6.94
CA PHE A 41 1.77 -0.92 -8.34
C PHE A 41 2.94 -1.17 -9.30
N VAL A 42 4.04 -0.41 -9.18
CA VAL A 42 5.22 -0.56 -10.05
C VAL A 42 5.81 -1.97 -9.95
N ALA A 43 5.95 -2.50 -8.73
CA ALA A 43 6.51 -3.84 -8.52
C ALA A 43 5.61 -4.97 -9.06
N THR A 44 4.29 -4.76 -9.09
CA THR A 44 3.33 -5.78 -9.53
C THR A 44 3.11 -5.74 -11.03
N VAL A 45 2.94 -4.54 -11.60
CA VAL A 45 2.78 -4.36 -13.04
C VAL A 45 4.01 -4.84 -13.80
N GLY A 46 5.22 -4.56 -13.31
CA GLY A 46 6.45 -5.08 -13.92
C GLY A 46 6.43 -6.61 -14.07
N ARG A 47 6.09 -7.32 -12.98
CA ARG A 47 5.94 -8.79 -13.02
C ARG A 47 4.83 -9.25 -13.97
N TRP A 48 3.69 -8.57 -13.97
CA TRP A 48 2.58 -8.93 -14.87
C TRP A 48 3.00 -8.81 -16.32
N LEU A 49 3.62 -7.70 -16.72
CA LEU A 49 4.11 -7.48 -18.07
C LEU A 49 5.19 -8.50 -18.48
N GLU A 50 6.04 -8.93 -17.55
CA GLU A 50 7.03 -9.99 -17.80
C GLU A 50 6.41 -11.39 -17.93
N SER A 51 5.30 -11.65 -17.23
CA SER A 51 4.64 -12.97 -17.17
C SER A 51 3.47 -13.15 -18.14
N SER A 52 3.04 -12.08 -18.82
CA SER A 52 1.86 -12.13 -19.69
C SER A 52 2.24 -12.74 -21.03
N ASP A 53 1.78 -13.97 -21.27
CA ASP A 53 1.74 -14.58 -22.61
C ASP A 53 0.78 -13.77 -23.50
N ASP A 54 1.28 -12.69 -24.12
CA ASP A 54 0.62 -11.81 -25.12
C ASP A 54 -0.79 -11.29 -24.77
N ALA A 55 -1.22 -11.38 -23.51
CA ALA A 55 -2.53 -10.93 -23.08
C ALA A 55 -2.58 -9.38 -23.05
N PRO A 56 -3.61 -8.74 -23.65
CA PRO A 56 -3.71 -7.29 -23.65
C PRO A 56 -3.98 -6.76 -22.23
N VAL A 57 -3.19 -5.76 -21.82
CA VAL A 57 -3.34 -5.06 -20.54
C VAL A 57 -3.96 -3.68 -20.77
N THR A 58 -4.91 -3.30 -19.94
CA THR A 58 -5.49 -1.94 -19.92
C THR A 58 -5.03 -1.18 -18.67
N LEU A 59 -4.56 0.04 -18.86
CA LEU A 59 -4.19 0.96 -17.78
C LEU A 59 -5.14 2.16 -17.79
N ILE A 60 -5.69 2.48 -16.61
CA ILE A 60 -6.50 3.67 -16.40
C ILE A 60 -5.73 4.62 -15.47
N ILE A 61 -5.65 5.89 -15.88
CA ILE A 61 -5.09 6.97 -15.08
C ILE A 61 -6.23 7.97 -14.85
N ALA A 62 -6.48 8.31 -13.59
CA ALA A 62 -7.52 9.23 -13.18
C ALA A 62 -6.97 10.24 -12.17
N ASP A 63 -7.52 11.44 -12.18
CA ASP A 63 -7.19 12.53 -11.25
C ASP A 63 -8.48 13.14 -10.69
N ILE A 64 -8.39 13.79 -9.52
CA ILE A 64 -9.54 14.48 -8.90
C ILE A 64 -9.56 15.92 -9.40
N ASP A 65 -10.56 16.24 -10.22
CA ASP A 65 -10.74 17.58 -10.76
C ASP A 65 -10.82 18.65 -9.66
N HIS A 66 -10.11 19.75 -9.87
CA HIS A 66 -10.08 20.92 -8.99
C HIS A 66 -9.74 20.62 -7.51
N PHE A 67 -9.04 19.52 -7.20
CA PHE A 67 -8.73 19.14 -5.82
C PHE A 67 -7.99 20.23 -5.03
N LYS A 68 -7.13 21.02 -5.68
CA LYS A 68 -6.47 22.18 -5.07
C LYS A 68 -7.48 23.22 -4.55
N SER A 69 -8.57 23.48 -5.28
CA SER A 69 -9.61 24.41 -4.84
C SER A 69 -10.29 23.95 -3.56
N ILE A 70 -10.47 22.63 -3.38
CA ILE A 70 -11.02 22.05 -2.16
C ILE A 70 -10.06 22.31 -0.99
N ASN A 71 -8.77 22.04 -1.17
CA ASN A 71 -7.76 22.31 -0.15
C ASN A 71 -7.68 23.80 0.20
N ASP A 72 -7.69 24.67 -0.80
CA ASP A 72 -7.55 26.11 -0.60
C ASP A 72 -8.80 26.71 0.09
N SER A 73 -9.99 26.14 -0.15
CA SER A 73 -11.26 26.63 0.42
C SER A 73 -11.60 26.04 1.80
N TYR A 74 -11.21 24.79 2.05
CA TYR A 74 -11.64 24.03 3.23
C TYR A 74 -10.49 23.47 4.08
N GLY A 75 -9.25 23.65 3.63
CA GLY A 75 -8.06 23.12 4.28
C GLY A 75 -7.76 21.65 3.94
N HIS A 76 -6.50 21.26 4.15
CA HIS A 76 -5.99 19.93 3.83
C HIS A 76 -6.73 18.78 4.53
N GLY A 77 -7.20 19.00 5.77
CA GLY A 77 -7.95 17.97 6.49
C GLY A 77 -9.26 17.57 5.81
N VAL A 78 -9.91 18.50 5.11
CA VAL A 78 -11.09 18.20 4.29
C VAL A 78 -10.67 17.52 2.98
N GLY A 79 -9.59 17.96 2.35
CA GLY A 79 -9.00 17.27 1.20
C GLY A 79 -8.71 15.79 1.48
N ASP A 80 -8.17 15.48 2.66
CA ASP A 80 -7.92 14.09 3.11
C ASP A 80 -9.20 13.25 3.18
N ILE A 81 -10.33 13.85 3.57
CA ILE A 81 -11.63 13.16 3.60
C ILE A 81 -12.08 12.81 2.18
N TYR A 82 -11.90 13.72 1.22
CA TYR A 82 -12.20 13.48 -0.18
C TYR A 82 -11.31 12.39 -0.77
N LEU A 83 -9.99 12.43 -0.52
CA LEU A 83 -9.05 11.39 -0.95
C LEU A 83 -9.43 10.02 -0.39
N ARG A 84 -9.79 9.95 0.90
CA ARG A 84 -10.30 8.71 1.52
C ARG A 84 -11.59 8.22 0.86
N ALA A 85 -12.49 9.12 0.47
CA ALA A 85 -13.75 8.75 -0.18
C ALA A 85 -13.50 8.19 -1.58
N VAL A 86 -12.65 8.85 -2.37
CA VAL A 86 -12.25 8.37 -3.71
C VAL A 86 -11.54 7.03 -3.61
N GLY A 87 -10.59 6.87 -2.69
CA GLY A 87 -9.89 5.61 -2.49
C GLY A 87 -10.78 4.43 -2.09
N ARG A 88 -11.94 4.69 -1.45
CA ARG A 88 -12.94 3.67 -1.16
C ARG A 88 -13.85 3.32 -2.34
N ALA A 89 -13.94 4.21 -3.33
CA ALA A 89 -14.80 4.04 -4.49
C ALA A 89 -14.09 3.36 -5.68
N LEU A 90 -12.76 3.28 -5.62
CA LEU A 90 -11.90 2.53 -6.56
C LEU A 90 -11.69 1.09 -6.08
#